data_AF-A0A239BFH1-F1
#
_entry.id   AF-A0A239BFH1-F1
#
_cell.length_a   1.000
_cell.length_b   1.000
_cell.length_c   1.000
_cell.angle_alpha   90.00
_cell.angle_beta   90.00
_cell.angle_gamma   90.00
#
_symmetry.space_group_name_H-M   'P 1'
#
loop_
_entity.id
_entity.type
_entity.pdbx_description
1 polymer ?
#
loop_
_entity_poly.entity_id
_entity_poly.type
_entity_poly.pdbx_seq_one_letter_code
_entity_poly.pdbx_strand_id
1 'polypeptide(L)'
;MEQFLLAAALVVVAGAGIAAAALLVRQRRETGDLRAQNAVLARGLDLREKELRHLADVRLPELMESLHNPGVRVTGPLHDLDREAPAYGQALRTVTELFAGSAARVRERADLSAKSTLRAMMRAVQSLANEQQLAISDMQERHDDPDVLEGLLRVDHMNAQLGRRAQATAVLCGSWPGQQRSASSLSDVVRGATSRIRDYLRVNMQGPVNTAVTSRAVEPIVLTLAELLDNAARHSRPDTTVEVNFQSTHNGVAIMIDDAGVAMDAEELQRAADLLSGDASVDIHRLGDPPRVGFAVAGVLAARYGFRVSVDTRSPYGGVRAVVFVPSALLTDVPGERAPDPSAASRPAAESPAPAAWTGVPATPGGLPKRTRVAVAERPAEDAEPPPVQGAGAQPPPLRPARETAAGLGAWQRGTRSGRAATPSDGEGPGIESKDLRP
;
A
#
# COMPACT_ATOMS: atom_id res chain seq x y z
N MET A 1 74.67 22.07 93.46
CA MET A 1 73.67 20.99 93.27
C MET A 1 72.39 21.53 92.63
N GLU A 2 71.84 22.65 93.12
CA GLU A 2 70.61 23.26 92.58
C GLU A 2 70.67 23.66 91.10
N GLN A 3 71.79 24.23 90.63
CA GLN A 3 71.94 24.60 89.21
C GLN A 3 71.86 23.41 88.25
N PHE A 4 72.32 22.22 88.66
CA PHE A 4 72.21 20.99 87.87
C PHE A 4 70.78 20.45 87.82
N LEU A 5 70.04 20.54 88.93
CA LEU A 5 68.63 20.12 89.00
C LEU A 5 67.73 21.02 88.16
N LEU A 6 67.97 22.34 88.17
CA LEU A 6 67.26 23.29 87.33
C LEU A 6 67.54 23.07 85.83
N ALA A 7 68.80 22.83 85.47
CA ALA A 7 69.18 22.51 84.09
C ALA A 7 68.54 21.19 83.61
N ALA A 8 68.55 20.14 84.45
CA ALA A 8 67.91 18.87 84.14
C ALA A 8 66.38 19.00 83.99
N ALA A 9 65.71 19.74 84.87
CA ALA A 9 64.28 20.02 84.78
C ALA A 9 63.93 20.78 83.48
N LEU A 10 64.75 21.76 83.10
CA LEU A 10 64.55 22.54 81.87
C LEU A 10 64.70 21.68 80.61
N VAL A 11 65.64 20.74 80.59
CA VAL A 11 65.81 19.77 79.49
C VAL A 11 64.61 18.82 79.38
N VAL A 12 64.10 18.31 80.51
CA VAL A 12 62.91 17.42 80.52
C VAL A 12 61.67 18.16 80.02
N VAL A 13 61.45 19.39 80.49
CA VAL A 13 60.32 20.23 80.04
C VAL A 13 60.45 20.57 78.56
N ALA A 14 61.65 20.93 78.07
CA ALA A 14 61.90 21.18 76.66
C ALA A 14 61.66 19.93 75.80
N GLY A 15 62.12 18.75 76.25
CA GLY A 15 61.89 17.47 75.58
C GLY A 15 60.41 17.09 75.52
N ALA A 16 59.68 17.26 76.62
CA ALA A 16 58.23 17.04 76.68
C ALA A 16 57.46 18.02 75.76
N GLY A 17 57.89 19.29 75.72
CA GLY A 17 57.34 20.30 74.82
C GLY A 17 57.55 19.95 73.33
N ILE A 18 58.74 19.48 72.97
CA ILE A 18 59.07 19.02 71.61
C ILE A 18 58.24 17.78 71.25
N ALA A 19 58.12 16.81 72.15
CA ALA A 19 57.31 15.60 71.93
C ALA A 19 55.81 15.93 71.76
N ALA A 20 55.27 16.82 72.59
CA ALA A 20 53.89 17.30 72.47
C ALA A 20 53.67 18.07 71.15
N ALA A 21 54.60 18.93 70.75
CA ALA A 21 54.55 19.63 69.47
C ALA A 21 54.61 18.66 68.28
N ALA A 22 55.47 17.64 68.35
CA ALA A 22 55.56 16.60 67.32
C ALA A 22 54.27 15.78 67.20
N LEU A 23 53.65 15.40 68.32
CA LEU A 23 52.35 14.71 68.36
C LEU A 23 51.23 15.59 67.78
N LEU A 24 51.19 16.88 68.12
CA LEU A 24 50.22 17.83 67.57
C LEU A 24 50.39 18.02 66.06
N VAL A 25 51.64 18.13 65.57
CA VAL A 25 51.92 18.21 64.13
C VAL A 25 51.47 16.92 63.42
N ARG A 26 51.76 15.74 64.00
CA ARG A 26 51.31 14.45 63.47
C ARG A 26 49.79 14.36 63.42
N GLN A 27 49.10 14.71 64.50
CA GLN A 27 47.63 14.71 64.55
C GLN A 27 47.02 15.70 63.55
N ARG A 28 47.62 16.88 63.38
CA ARG A 28 47.18 17.85 62.36
C ARG A 28 47.39 17.32 60.93
N ARG A 29 48.48 16.60 60.67
CA ARG A 29 48.72 15.94 59.38
C ARG A 29 47.71 14.83 59.13
N GLU A 30 47.53 13.89 60.06
CA GLU A 30 46.58 12.78 59.93
C GLU A 30 45.14 13.30 59.74
N THR A 31 44.72 14.30 60.52
CA THR A 31 43.39 14.91 60.34
C THR A 31 43.28 15.74 59.05
N GLY A 32 44.38 16.32 58.56
CA GLY A 32 44.45 16.97 57.26
C GLY A 32 44.25 15.99 56.11
N ASP A 33 44.96 14.85 56.17
CA ASP A 33 44.90 13.78 55.17
C ASP A 33 43.51 13.15 55.13
N LEU A 34 42.91 12.85 56.29
CA LEU A 34 41.54 12.34 56.36
C LEU A 34 40.50 13.33 55.81
N ARG A 35 40.65 14.63 56.07
CA ARG A 35 39.77 15.66 55.50
C ARG A 35 39.92 15.76 54.00
N ALA A 36 41.15 15.68 53.48
CA ALA A 36 41.41 15.69 52.05
C ALA A 36 40.79 14.47 51.35
N GLN A 37 40.95 13.26 51.93
CA GLN A 37 40.33 12.04 51.42
C GLN A 37 38.80 12.13 51.43
N ASN A 38 38.20 12.56 52.55
CA ASN A 38 36.75 12.76 52.63
C ASN A 38 36.23 13.79 51.62
N ALA A 39 36.96 14.87 51.39
CA ALA A 39 36.59 15.88 50.40
C ALA A 39 36.66 15.36 48.95
N VAL A 40 37.59 14.44 48.65
CA VAL A 40 37.65 13.77 47.34
C VAL A 40 36.46 12.81 47.18
N LEU A 41 36.18 12.00 48.20
CA LEU A 41 35.04 11.07 48.19
C LEU A 41 33.70 11.80 48.07
N ALA A 42 33.49 12.88 48.85
CA ALA A 42 32.27 13.68 48.81
C ALA A 42 32.04 14.31 47.43
N ARG A 43 33.09 14.85 46.80
CA ARG A 43 33.00 15.38 45.43
C ARG A 43 32.66 14.29 44.41
N GLY A 44 33.27 13.11 44.54
CA GLY A 44 32.96 11.98 43.67
C GLY A 44 31.51 11.49 43.80
N LEU A 45 30.94 11.53 45.01
CA LEU A 45 29.53 11.18 45.24
C LEU A 45 28.59 12.24 44.65
N ASP A 46 28.85 13.53 44.90
CA ASP A 46 28.05 14.63 44.35
C ASP A 46 28.02 14.62 42.82
N LEU A 47 29.17 14.37 42.18
CA LEU A 47 29.26 14.20 40.72
C LEU A 47 28.38 13.04 40.24
N ARG A 48 28.51 11.86 40.85
CA ARG A 48 27.71 10.68 40.46
C ARG A 48 26.23 10.91 40.69
N GLU A 49 25.84 11.56 41.78
CA GLU A 49 24.43 11.86 42.06
C GLU A 49 23.84 12.82 41.03
N LYS A 50 24.58 13.88 40.66
CA LYS A 50 24.17 14.81 39.59
C LYS A 50 24.06 14.12 38.24
N GLU A 51 24.99 13.24 37.90
CA GLU A 51 24.95 12.47 36.66
C GLU A 51 23.82 11.45 36.61
N LEU A 52 23.52 10.76 37.71
CA LEU A 52 22.35 9.87 37.80
C LEU A 52 21.06 10.64 37.59
N ARG A 53 20.92 11.80 38.25
CA ARG A 53 19.74 12.67 38.08
C ARG A 53 19.62 13.16 36.63
N HIS A 54 20.71 13.66 36.04
CA HIS A 54 20.72 14.10 34.64
C HIS A 54 20.42 12.96 33.65
N LEU A 55 20.94 11.76 33.91
CA LEU A 55 20.62 10.58 33.13
C LEU A 55 19.12 10.29 33.19
N ALA A 56 18.53 10.26 34.39
CA ALA A 56 17.14 9.91 34.61
C ALA A 56 16.16 10.98 34.09
N ASP A 57 16.44 12.26 34.36
CA ASP A 57 15.51 13.36 34.13
C ASP A 57 15.61 13.96 32.72
N VAL A 58 16.77 13.81 32.06
CA VAL A 58 17.03 14.43 30.75
C VAL A 58 17.38 13.38 29.70
N ARG A 59 18.47 12.64 29.90
CA ARG A 59 19.05 11.81 28.82
C ARG A 59 18.20 10.60 28.46
N LEU A 60 17.61 9.90 29.43
CA LEU A 60 16.73 8.75 29.16
C LEU A 60 15.41 9.16 28.47
N PRO A 61 14.72 10.24 28.90
CA PRO A 61 13.59 10.79 28.15
C PRO A 61 13.94 11.22 26.72
N GLU A 62 15.03 11.98 26.53
CA GLU A 62 15.48 12.39 25.20
C GLU A 62 15.87 11.19 24.32
N LEU A 63 16.48 10.16 24.92
CA LEU A 63 16.77 8.91 24.22
C LEU A 63 15.48 8.23 23.77
N MET A 64 14.47 8.15 24.63
CA MET A 64 13.16 7.61 24.27
C MET A 64 12.51 8.41 23.13
N GLU A 65 12.60 9.74 23.20
CA GLU A 65 12.08 10.61 22.15
C GLU A 65 12.85 10.45 20.83
N SER A 66 14.18 10.31 20.88
CA SER A 66 15.02 10.07 19.71
C SER A 66 14.72 8.75 19.01
N LEU A 67 14.28 7.73 19.76
CA LEU A 67 13.79 6.50 19.17
C LEU A 67 12.51 6.76 18.38
N HIS A 68 11.60 7.62 18.86
CA HIS A 68 10.37 8.00 18.15
C HIS A 68 10.65 8.91 16.95
N ASN A 69 11.56 9.87 17.12
CA ASN A 69 11.93 10.87 16.14
C ASN A 69 13.46 10.91 15.97
N PRO A 70 13.99 10.27 14.91
CA PRO A 70 15.45 10.19 14.66
C PRO A 70 16.16 11.55 14.53
N GLY A 71 15.42 12.65 14.37
CA GLY A 71 15.98 14.01 14.33
C GLY A 71 16.36 14.58 15.70
N VAL A 72 15.92 13.98 16.81
CA VAL A 72 16.20 14.46 18.17
C VAL A 72 17.61 14.02 18.59
N ARG A 73 18.45 15.00 18.96
CA ARG A 73 19.78 14.73 19.51
C ARG A 73 19.69 14.55 21.02
N VAL A 74 20.27 13.47 21.52
CA VAL A 74 20.34 13.19 22.96
C VAL A 74 21.51 13.96 23.56
N THR A 75 21.25 14.65 24.67
CA THR A 75 22.24 15.43 25.41
C THR A 75 23.30 14.51 26.05
N GLY A 76 24.55 15.00 26.08
CA GLY A 76 25.68 14.31 26.70
C GLY A 76 25.67 14.33 28.23
N PRO A 77 26.66 13.68 28.88
CA PRO A 77 26.92 13.80 30.32
C PRO A 77 27.19 15.24 30.76
N LEU A 78 26.98 15.57 32.05
CA LEU A 78 27.28 16.92 32.59
C LEU A 78 28.78 17.14 32.79
N HIS A 79 29.52 16.09 33.10
CA HIS A 79 30.95 16.08 33.38
C HIS A 79 31.70 15.22 32.37
N ASP A 80 33.02 15.44 32.26
CA ASP A 80 33.88 14.58 31.45
C ASP A 80 34.14 13.28 32.20
N LEU A 81 33.20 12.34 32.11
CA LEU A 81 33.25 11.08 32.85
C LEU A 81 34.43 10.20 32.46
N ASP A 82 34.97 10.34 31.25
CA ASP A 82 36.14 9.57 30.83
C ASP A 82 37.41 10.04 31.56
N ARG A 83 37.46 11.32 31.95
CA ARG A 83 38.55 11.88 32.76
C ARG A 83 38.30 11.80 34.26
N GLU A 84 37.09 12.14 34.70
CA GLU A 84 36.78 12.34 36.13
C GLU A 84 36.34 11.05 36.83
N ALA A 85 35.68 10.13 36.12
CA ALA A 85 35.16 8.89 36.69
C ALA A 85 34.98 7.76 35.64
N PRO A 86 36.06 7.27 35.01
CA PRO A 86 35.99 6.43 33.80
C PRO A 86 35.16 5.15 33.99
N ALA A 87 35.33 4.45 35.11
CA ALA A 87 34.56 3.24 35.41
C ALA A 87 33.06 3.52 35.56
N TYR A 88 32.70 4.68 36.12
CA TYR A 88 31.30 5.10 36.27
C TYR A 88 30.71 5.56 34.93
N GLY A 89 31.48 6.32 34.14
CA GLY A 89 31.10 6.68 32.77
C GLY A 89 30.83 5.45 31.90
N GLN A 90 31.68 4.44 31.98
CA GLN A 90 31.47 3.16 31.30
C GLN A 90 30.19 2.46 31.76
N ALA A 91 29.92 2.41 33.07
CA ALA A 91 28.69 1.83 33.60
C ALA A 91 27.43 2.57 33.08
N LEU A 92 27.43 3.91 33.04
CA LEU A 92 26.31 4.68 32.51
C LEU A 92 26.11 4.47 31.01
N ARG A 93 27.18 4.36 30.22
CA ARG A 93 27.09 4.00 28.80
C ARG A 93 26.43 2.64 28.61
N THR A 94 26.88 1.62 29.35
CA THR A 94 26.27 0.28 29.32
C THR A 94 24.77 0.33 29.68
N VAL A 95 24.39 1.08 30.73
CA VAL A 95 22.98 1.23 31.11
C VAL A 95 22.17 1.89 30.01
N THR A 96 22.72 2.93 29.37
CA THR A 96 22.06 3.67 28.29
C THR A 96 21.88 2.80 27.05
N GLU A 97 22.90 2.02 26.68
CA GLU A 97 22.84 1.06 25.57
C GLU A 97 21.83 -0.06 25.84
N LEU A 98 21.82 -0.62 27.05
CA LEU A 98 20.84 -1.65 27.46
C LEU A 98 19.42 -1.09 27.45
N PHE A 99 19.22 0.15 27.93
CA PHE A 99 17.92 0.82 27.90
C PHE A 99 17.46 1.06 26.46
N ALA A 100 18.31 1.63 25.61
CA ALA A 100 18.00 1.84 24.19
C ALA A 100 17.62 0.53 23.49
N GLY A 101 18.43 -0.52 23.69
CA GLY A 101 18.17 -1.85 23.12
C GLY A 101 16.88 -2.48 23.64
N SER A 102 16.57 -2.33 24.93
CA SER A 102 15.32 -2.82 25.53
C SER A 102 14.11 -2.07 24.98
N ALA A 103 14.16 -0.73 24.95
CA ALA A 103 13.10 0.12 24.42
C ALA A 103 12.83 -0.18 22.94
N ALA A 104 13.88 -0.34 22.12
CA ALA A 104 13.75 -0.71 20.72
C ALA A 104 13.05 -2.07 20.54
N ARG A 105 13.42 -3.10 21.32
CA ARG A 105 12.79 -4.42 21.27
C ARG A 105 11.33 -4.41 21.71
N VAL A 106 11.01 -3.68 22.79
CA VAL A 106 9.63 -3.52 23.27
C VAL A 106 8.78 -2.88 22.18
N ARG A 107 9.31 -1.84 21.51
CA ARG A 107 8.63 -1.18 20.41
C ARG A 107 8.44 -2.10 19.20
N GLU A 108 9.49 -2.78 18.76
CA GLU A 108 9.41 -3.72 17.64
C GLU A 108 8.37 -4.81 17.92
N ARG A 109 8.38 -5.37 19.13
CA ARG A 109 7.38 -6.36 19.55
C ARG A 109 5.97 -5.78 19.58
N ALA A 110 5.80 -4.55 20.06
CA ALA A 110 4.50 -3.87 20.07
C ALA A 110 4.00 -3.61 18.65
N ASP A 111 4.85 -3.14 17.73
CA ASP A 111 4.51 -2.91 16.32
C ASP A 111 4.14 -4.22 15.60
N LEU A 112 4.94 -5.28 15.77
CA LEU A 112 4.63 -6.60 15.23
C LEU A 112 3.32 -7.15 15.78
N SER A 113 3.08 -6.99 17.09
CA SER A 113 1.83 -7.41 17.73
C SER A 113 0.65 -6.63 17.16
N ALA A 114 0.73 -5.30 17.10
CA ALA A 114 -0.31 -4.44 16.55
C ALA A 114 -0.62 -4.78 15.08
N LYS A 115 0.41 -4.93 14.25
CA LYS A 115 0.29 -5.38 12.85
C LYS A 115 -0.39 -6.75 12.76
N SER A 116 -0.03 -7.69 13.63
CA SER A 116 -0.63 -9.04 13.63
C SER A 116 -2.13 -9.00 13.98
N THR A 117 -2.49 -8.20 14.99
CA THR A 117 -3.86 -8.02 15.44
C THR A 117 -4.69 -7.30 14.37
N LEU A 118 -4.18 -6.21 13.81
CA LEU A 118 -4.84 -5.47 12.75
C LEU A 118 -5.02 -6.33 11.49
N ARG A 119 -4.00 -7.11 11.11
CA ARG A 119 -4.09 -8.10 10.03
C ARG A 119 -5.21 -9.10 10.26
N ALA A 120 -5.34 -9.65 11.46
CA ALA A 120 -6.38 -10.61 11.79
C ALA A 120 -7.79 -9.98 11.69
N MET A 121 -7.97 -8.79 12.24
CA MET A 121 -9.22 -8.04 12.18
C MET A 121 -9.62 -7.72 10.72
N MET A 122 -8.68 -7.21 9.92
CA MET A 122 -8.94 -6.87 8.52
C MET A 122 -9.27 -8.10 7.68
N ARG A 123 -8.67 -9.26 7.97
CA ARG A 123 -9.06 -10.53 7.33
C ARG A 123 -10.47 -10.98 7.69
N ALA A 124 -10.89 -10.77 8.94
CA ALA A 124 -12.27 -11.05 9.34
C ALA A 124 -13.26 -10.13 8.61
N VAL A 125 -12.96 -8.83 8.50
CA VAL A 125 -13.77 -7.89 7.70
C VAL A 125 -13.82 -8.29 6.23
N GLN A 126 -12.69 -8.73 5.66
CA GLN A 126 -12.66 -9.22 4.28
C GLN A 126 -13.53 -10.48 4.09
N SER A 127 -13.52 -11.41 5.05
CA SER A 127 -14.37 -12.61 5.00
C SER A 127 -15.84 -12.23 4.99
N LEU A 128 -16.25 -11.35 5.91
CA LEU A 128 -17.63 -10.85 5.99
C LEU A 128 -18.04 -10.13 4.70
N ALA A 129 -17.16 -9.32 4.11
CA ALA A 129 -17.43 -8.67 2.83
C ALA A 129 -17.62 -9.70 1.70
N ASN A 130 -16.84 -10.78 1.68
CA ASN A 130 -17.02 -11.87 0.70
C ASN A 130 -18.34 -12.62 0.91
N GLU A 131 -18.74 -12.87 2.16
CA GLU A 131 -20.03 -13.50 2.48
C GLU A 131 -21.20 -12.60 2.06
N GLN A 132 -21.11 -11.29 2.33
CA GLN A 132 -22.10 -10.31 1.86
C GLN A 132 -22.18 -10.27 0.34
N GLN A 133 -21.04 -10.39 -0.35
CA GLN A 133 -20.99 -10.43 -1.82
C GLN A 133 -21.80 -11.60 -2.38
N LEU A 134 -21.71 -12.78 -1.74
CA LEU A 134 -22.47 -13.97 -2.14
C LEU A 134 -23.97 -13.77 -1.89
N ALA A 135 -24.35 -13.25 -0.72
CA ALA A 135 -25.74 -12.96 -0.40
C ALA A 135 -26.37 -11.93 -1.35
N ILE A 136 -25.63 -10.87 -1.71
CA ILE A 136 -26.07 -9.87 -2.69
C ILE A 136 -26.21 -10.51 -4.08
N SER A 137 -25.28 -11.39 -4.47
CA SER A 137 -25.34 -12.06 -5.77
C SER A 137 -26.55 -13.00 -5.87
N ASP A 138 -26.82 -13.79 -4.82
CA ASP A 138 -28.03 -14.62 -4.72
C ASP A 138 -29.31 -13.76 -4.78
N MET A 139 -29.31 -12.58 -4.16
CA MET A 139 -30.45 -11.66 -4.24
C MET A 139 -30.67 -11.08 -5.63
N GLN A 140 -29.60 -10.82 -6.38
CA GLN A 140 -29.69 -10.37 -7.77
C GLN A 140 -30.16 -11.48 -8.71
N GLU A 141 -29.84 -12.75 -8.41
CA GLU A 141 -30.32 -13.90 -9.20
C GLU A 141 -31.80 -14.19 -8.96
N ARG A 142 -32.31 -13.91 -7.75
CA ARG A 142 -33.71 -14.14 -7.36
C ARG A 142 -34.67 -13.02 -7.74
N HIS A 143 -34.17 -11.85 -8.15
CA HIS A 143 -35.01 -10.68 -8.46
C HIS A 143 -34.70 -10.05 -9.80
N ASP A 144 -35.74 -9.86 -10.61
CA ASP A 144 -35.67 -9.20 -11.93
C ASP A 144 -36.19 -7.75 -11.92
N ASP A 145 -36.63 -7.24 -10.76
CA ASP A 145 -37.14 -5.87 -10.62
C ASP A 145 -36.00 -4.85 -10.82
N PRO A 146 -36.09 -3.94 -11.81
CA PRO A 146 -35.04 -2.95 -12.09
C PRO A 146 -34.69 -2.04 -10.91
N ASP A 147 -35.69 -1.64 -10.11
CA ASP A 147 -35.48 -0.72 -8.99
C ASP A 147 -34.78 -1.44 -7.83
N VAL A 148 -35.12 -2.71 -7.61
CA VAL A 148 -34.41 -3.59 -6.65
C VAL A 148 -32.97 -3.82 -7.11
N LEU A 149 -32.78 -4.10 -8.40
CA LEU A 149 -31.45 -4.35 -8.96
C LEU A 149 -30.56 -3.10 -8.85
N GLU A 150 -31.09 -1.90 -9.10
CA GLU A 150 -30.34 -0.65 -8.90
C GLU A 150 -29.88 -0.49 -7.44
N GLY A 151 -30.77 -0.76 -6.48
CA GLY A 151 -30.44 -0.76 -5.06
C GLY A 151 -29.35 -1.79 -4.71
N LEU A 152 -29.50 -3.03 -5.19
CA LEU A 152 -28.52 -4.10 -4.97
C LEU A 152 -27.15 -3.78 -5.60
N LEU A 153 -27.11 -3.16 -6.77
CA LEU A 153 -25.87 -2.72 -7.42
C LEU A 153 -25.11 -1.70 -6.56
N ARG A 154 -25.84 -0.75 -5.94
CA ARG A 154 -25.23 0.23 -5.04
C ARG A 154 -24.66 -0.44 -3.78
N VAL A 155 -25.39 -1.38 -3.19
CA VAL A 155 -24.94 -2.15 -2.01
C VAL A 155 -23.73 -3.02 -2.34
N ASP A 156 -23.77 -3.73 -3.47
CA ASP A 156 -22.66 -4.52 -4.02
C ASP A 156 -21.38 -3.70 -4.13
N HIS A 157 -21.51 -2.49 -4.67
CA HIS A 157 -20.38 -1.59 -4.85
C HIS A 157 -19.81 -1.09 -3.53
N MET A 158 -20.66 -0.76 -2.54
CA MET A 158 -20.22 -0.40 -1.19
C MET A 158 -19.49 -1.57 -0.50
N ASN A 159 -19.99 -2.79 -0.68
CA ASN A 159 -19.38 -3.99 -0.15
C ASN A 159 -18.00 -4.26 -0.79
N ALA A 160 -17.88 -4.11 -2.11
CA ALA A 160 -16.60 -4.21 -2.82
C ALA A 160 -15.57 -3.16 -2.33
N GLN A 161 -16.02 -1.95 -2.01
CA GLN A 161 -15.17 -0.91 -1.42
C GLN A 161 -14.71 -1.27 -0.01
N LEU A 162 -15.61 -1.80 0.83
CA LEU A 162 -15.29 -2.25 2.19
C LEU A 162 -14.24 -3.37 2.14
N GLY A 163 -14.47 -4.38 1.29
CA GLY A 163 -13.52 -5.45 1.04
C GLY A 163 -12.16 -4.89 0.62
N ARG A 164 -12.09 -4.06 -0.42
CA ARG A 164 -10.81 -3.45 -0.86
C ARG A 164 -10.09 -2.74 0.29
N ARG A 165 -10.77 -1.92 1.09
CA ARG A 165 -10.14 -1.20 2.20
C ARG A 165 -9.58 -2.14 3.27
N ALA A 166 -10.32 -3.21 3.59
CA ALA A 166 -9.85 -4.24 4.50
C ALA A 166 -8.62 -4.97 3.92
N GLN A 167 -8.68 -5.36 2.64
CA GLN A 167 -7.59 -6.00 1.91
C GLN A 167 -6.32 -5.13 1.88
N ALA A 168 -6.44 -3.87 1.50
CA ALA A 168 -5.36 -2.89 1.46
C ALA A 168 -4.68 -2.75 2.83
N THR A 169 -5.47 -2.58 3.88
CA THR A 169 -4.96 -2.47 5.26
C THR A 169 -4.28 -3.77 5.72
N ALA A 170 -4.85 -4.93 5.38
CA ALA A 170 -4.24 -6.22 5.70
C ALA A 170 -2.88 -6.39 5.00
N VAL A 171 -2.75 -5.93 3.75
CA VAL A 171 -1.49 -5.98 2.98
C VAL A 171 -0.39 -5.14 3.64
N LEU A 172 -0.72 -3.95 4.14
CA LEU A 172 0.21 -3.12 4.93
C LEU A 172 0.71 -3.85 6.18
N CYS A 173 -0.14 -4.68 6.77
CA CYS A 173 0.20 -5.52 7.92
C CYS A 173 0.88 -6.85 7.51
N GLY A 174 1.39 -6.95 6.28
CA GLY A 174 2.12 -8.12 5.78
C GLY A 174 1.23 -9.26 5.29
N SER A 175 -0.09 -9.08 5.16
CA SER A 175 -0.94 -10.09 4.53
C SER A 175 -0.64 -10.21 3.04
N TRP A 176 -0.95 -11.38 2.50
CA TRP A 176 -1.04 -11.60 1.06
C TRP A 176 -2.32 -10.95 0.51
N PRO A 177 -2.32 -10.38 -0.70
CA PRO A 177 -3.42 -9.61 -1.27
C PRO A 177 -4.61 -10.46 -1.73
N GLY A 178 -4.85 -11.66 -1.20
CA GLY A 178 -6.00 -12.48 -1.57
C GLY A 178 -5.78 -13.34 -2.81
N GLN A 179 -6.79 -14.15 -3.17
CA GLN A 179 -6.66 -15.31 -4.07
C GLN A 179 -5.98 -15.03 -5.40
N GLN A 180 -5.19 -16.02 -5.86
CA GLN A 180 -4.53 -15.98 -7.15
C GLN A 180 -5.58 -16.05 -8.24
N ARG A 181 -5.58 -15.06 -9.14
CA ARG A 181 -6.47 -15.04 -10.30
C ARG A 181 -5.83 -15.73 -11.49
N SER A 182 -6.63 -16.14 -12.45
CA SER A 182 -6.10 -16.52 -13.77
C SER A 182 -5.39 -15.34 -14.44
N ALA A 183 -4.46 -15.64 -15.34
CA ALA A 183 -3.85 -14.61 -16.18
C ALA A 183 -4.94 -13.81 -16.89
N SER A 184 -4.78 -12.49 -16.93
CA SER A 184 -5.84 -11.57 -17.38
C SER A 184 -5.25 -10.47 -18.26
N SER A 185 -5.98 -10.02 -19.28
CA SER A 185 -5.54 -8.90 -20.11
C SER A 185 -5.29 -7.65 -19.26
N LEU A 186 -4.37 -6.77 -19.67
CA LEU A 186 -4.16 -5.49 -18.98
C LEU A 186 -5.44 -4.65 -18.91
N SER A 187 -6.27 -4.71 -19.95
CA SER A 187 -7.60 -4.09 -19.98
C SER A 187 -8.51 -4.64 -18.88
N ASP A 188 -8.53 -5.96 -18.67
CA ASP A 188 -9.35 -6.59 -17.63
C ASP A 188 -8.80 -6.31 -16.22
N VAL A 189 -7.48 -6.22 -16.08
CA VAL A 189 -6.81 -5.81 -14.85
C VAL A 189 -7.23 -4.39 -14.46
N VAL A 190 -7.16 -3.43 -15.39
CA VAL A 190 -7.62 -2.06 -15.12
C VAL A 190 -9.13 -2.03 -14.87
N ARG A 191 -9.95 -2.75 -15.64
CA ARG A 191 -11.41 -2.84 -15.38
C ARG A 191 -11.71 -3.39 -13.99
N GLY A 192 -10.99 -4.42 -13.56
CA GLY A 192 -11.11 -5.01 -12.23
C GLY A 192 -10.64 -4.08 -11.11
N ALA A 193 -9.77 -3.13 -11.40
CA ALA A 193 -9.38 -2.07 -10.47
C ALA A 193 -10.44 -0.96 -10.41
N THR A 194 -10.87 -0.46 -11.57
CA THR A 194 -11.95 0.52 -11.72
C THR A 194 -13.22 0.03 -11.03
N SER A 195 -13.53 -1.26 -11.07
CA SER A 195 -14.75 -1.76 -10.44
C SER A 195 -14.80 -1.68 -8.93
N ARG A 196 -13.67 -1.40 -8.29
CA ARG A 196 -13.57 -1.32 -6.83
C ARG A 196 -13.71 0.12 -6.35
N ILE A 197 -13.49 1.14 -7.19
CA ILE A 197 -13.46 2.54 -6.72
C ILE A 197 -14.84 3.19 -6.79
N ARG A 198 -15.12 4.14 -5.89
CA ARG A 198 -16.42 4.82 -5.81
C ARG A 198 -16.80 5.53 -7.11
N ASP A 199 -15.84 6.24 -7.68
CA ASP A 199 -16.01 7.13 -8.82
C ASP A 199 -15.67 6.42 -10.15
N TYR A 200 -16.04 5.13 -10.27
CA TYR A 200 -15.65 4.25 -11.39
C TYR A 200 -16.10 4.76 -12.77
N LEU A 201 -17.22 5.50 -12.84
CA LEU A 201 -17.73 6.10 -14.07
C LEU A 201 -16.82 7.20 -14.64
N ARG A 202 -15.91 7.75 -13.83
CA ARG A 202 -14.99 8.82 -14.22
C ARG A 202 -13.69 8.28 -14.82
N VAL A 203 -13.47 6.96 -14.82
CA VAL A 203 -12.26 6.35 -15.36
C VAL A 203 -12.49 6.03 -16.84
N ASN A 204 -11.68 6.67 -17.70
CA ASN A 204 -11.67 6.40 -19.13
C ASN A 204 -10.40 5.64 -19.49
N MET A 205 -10.53 4.54 -20.22
CA MET A 205 -9.39 3.71 -20.64
C MET A 205 -9.20 3.87 -22.14
N GLN A 206 -8.03 4.31 -22.57
CA GLN A 206 -7.73 4.49 -23.99
C GLN A 206 -6.96 3.30 -24.55
N GLY A 207 -7.56 2.68 -25.58
CA GLY A 207 -6.94 1.65 -26.40
C GLY A 207 -6.77 0.29 -25.69
N PRO A 208 -7.09 -0.83 -26.35
CA PRO A 208 -6.73 -2.14 -25.84
C PRO A 208 -5.22 -2.37 -25.97
N VAL A 209 -4.64 -3.12 -25.02
CA VAL A 209 -3.28 -3.66 -25.13
C VAL A 209 -3.38 -5.16 -25.27
N ASN A 210 -2.74 -5.71 -26.30
CA ASN A 210 -2.66 -7.16 -26.51
C ASN A 210 -1.56 -7.77 -25.62
N THR A 211 -1.71 -7.65 -24.30
CA THR A 211 -0.80 -8.21 -23.32
C THR A 211 -1.57 -8.54 -22.06
N ALA A 212 -1.27 -9.69 -21.47
CA ALA A 212 -1.85 -10.12 -20.22
C ALA A 212 -0.83 -10.11 -19.09
N VAL A 213 -1.35 -10.05 -17.87
CA VAL A 213 -0.62 -10.14 -16.62
C VAL A 213 -0.68 -11.59 -16.14
N THR A 214 0.46 -12.13 -15.71
CA THR A 214 0.56 -13.48 -15.14
C THR A 214 -0.29 -13.62 -13.88
N SER A 215 -0.85 -14.81 -13.65
CA SER A 215 -1.74 -15.14 -12.53
C SER A 215 -1.27 -14.62 -11.16
N ARG A 216 0.04 -14.72 -10.89
CA ARG A 216 0.66 -14.29 -9.61
C ARG A 216 0.65 -12.77 -9.38
N ALA A 217 0.51 -11.97 -10.44
CA ALA A 217 0.67 -10.52 -10.41
C ALA A 217 -0.65 -9.77 -10.64
N VAL A 218 -1.71 -10.45 -11.10
CA VAL A 218 -3.02 -9.83 -11.37
C VAL A 218 -3.57 -9.12 -10.13
N GLU A 219 -3.80 -9.82 -9.03
CA GLU A 219 -4.42 -9.22 -7.84
C GLU A 219 -3.57 -8.09 -7.22
N PRO A 220 -2.23 -8.23 -7.06
CA PRO A 220 -1.35 -7.12 -6.65
C PRO A 220 -1.47 -5.87 -7.52
N ILE A 221 -1.50 -6.03 -8.85
CA ILE A 221 -1.60 -4.92 -9.79
C ILE A 221 -3.01 -4.32 -9.75
N VAL A 222 -4.07 -5.14 -9.69
CA VAL A 222 -5.45 -4.67 -9.53
C VAL A 222 -5.60 -3.83 -8.27
N LEU A 223 -5.07 -4.31 -7.13
CA LEU A 223 -5.14 -3.58 -5.87
C LEU A 223 -4.36 -2.26 -5.94
N THR A 224 -3.15 -2.28 -6.51
CA THR A 224 -2.34 -1.08 -6.73
C THR A 224 -3.07 -0.05 -7.59
N LEU A 225 -3.57 -0.47 -8.76
CA LEU A 225 -4.32 0.40 -9.66
C LEU A 225 -5.59 0.94 -8.98
N ALA A 226 -6.28 0.12 -8.19
CA ALA A 226 -7.48 0.57 -7.48
C ALA A 226 -7.14 1.70 -6.49
N GLU A 227 -6.05 1.59 -5.74
CA GLU A 227 -5.60 2.64 -4.83
C GLU A 227 -5.17 3.92 -5.57
N LEU A 228 -4.50 3.79 -6.72
CA LEU A 228 -4.08 4.94 -7.53
C LEU A 228 -5.27 5.64 -8.21
N LEU A 229 -6.20 4.88 -8.81
CA LEU A 229 -7.39 5.43 -9.46
C LEU A 229 -8.33 6.11 -8.45
N ASP A 230 -8.48 5.52 -7.27
CA ASP A 230 -9.28 6.08 -6.19
C ASP A 230 -8.65 7.37 -5.65
N ASN A 231 -7.31 7.46 -5.61
CA ASN A 231 -6.60 8.70 -5.30
C ASN A 231 -6.77 9.76 -6.40
N ALA A 232 -6.57 9.40 -7.67
CA ALA A 232 -6.73 10.29 -8.81
C ALA A 232 -8.15 10.88 -8.85
N ALA A 233 -9.17 10.04 -8.71
CA ALA A 233 -10.56 10.48 -8.73
C ALA A 233 -10.92 11.38 -7.54
N ARG A 234 -10.36 11.13 -6.35
CA ARG A 234 -10.58 11.96 -5.15
C ARG A 234 -9.97 13.35 -5.25
N HIS A 235 -8.77 13.47 -5.84
CA HIS A 235 -8.05 14.76 -5.92
C HIS A 235 -8.37 15.55 -7.19
N SER A 236 -9.07 14.92 -8.13
CA SER A 236 -9.59 15.57 -9.35
C SER A 236 -10.95 16.21 -9.11
N ARG A 237 -11.23 17.32 -9.81
CA ARG A 237 -12.54 18.00 -9.73
C ARG A 237 -13.68 17.07 -10.17
N PRO A 238 -14.89 17.16 -9.59
CA PRO A 238 -15.98 16.22 -9.88
C PRO A 238 -16.40 16.12 -11.35
N ASP A 239 -16.16 17.17 -12.14
CA ASP A 239 -16.49 17.32 -13.56
C ASP A 239 -15.40 16.78 -14.51
N THR A 240 -14.29 16.28 -13.98
CA THR A 240 -13.15 15.78 -14.76
C THR A 240 -13.06 14.24 -14.76
N THR A 241 -12.51 13.68 -15.83
CA THR A 241 -12.22 12.24 -15.96
C THR A 241 -10.78 11.93 -15.55
N VAL A 242 -10.54 10.67 -15.17
CA VAL A 242 -9.22 10.09 -14.97
C VAL A 242 -8.91 9.24 -16.19
N GLU A 243 -7.84 9.56 -16.90
CA GLU A 243 -7.47 8.86 -18.14
C GLU A 243 -6.44 7.77 -17.85
N VAL A 244 -6.68 6.56 -18.34
CA VAL A 244 -5.76 5.42 -18.24
C VAL A 244 -5.25 5.08 -19.63
N ASN A 245 -3.94 5.19 -19.77
CA ASN A 245 -3.22 4.92 -21.01
C ASN A 245 -2.20 3.81 -20.80
N PHE A 246 -1.84 3.13 -21.88
CA PHE A 246 -0.81 2.11 -21.85
C PHE A 246 0.30 2.44 -22.84
N GLN A 247 1.53 2.19 -22.44
CA GLN A 247 2.70 2.38 -23.29
C GLN A 247 3.60 1.15 -23.21
N SER A 248 3.75 0.44 -24.33
CA SER A 248 4.73 -0.63 -24.45
C SER A 248 6.14 -0.05 -24.43
N THR A 249 7.03 -0.71 -23.70
CA THR A 249 8.43 -0.36 -23.57
C THR A 249 9.29 -1.58 -23.92
N HIS A 250 10.60 -1.40 -24.04
CA HIS A 250 11.51 -2.49 -24.41
C HIS A 250 11.55 -3.66 -23.40
N ASN A 251 11.16 -3.42 -22.14
CA ASN A 251 11.27 -4.39 -21.04
C ASN A 251 9.97 -4.55 -20.23
N GLY A 252 8.82 -4.16 -20.79
CA GLY A 252 7.53 -4.28 -20.12
C GLY A 252 6.49 -3.32 -20.67
N VAL A 253 5.46 -3.06 -19.85
CA VAL A 253 4.39 -2.11 -20.17
C VAL A 253 4.25 -1.11 -19.04
N ALA A 254 4.15 0.17 -19.39
CA ALA A 254 3.79 1.24 -18.47
C ALA A 254 2.28 1.50 -18.55
N ILE A 255 1.62 1.47 -17.40
CA ILE A 255 0.22 1.90 -17.23
C ILE A 255 0.28 3.31 -16.65
N MET A 256 -0.19 4.29 -17.41
CA MET A 256 -0.19 5.70 -17.03
C MET A 256 -1.61 6.10 -16.61
N ILE A 257 -1.73 6.72 -15.43
CA ILE A 257 -2.97 7.25 -14.89
C ILE A 257 -2.80 8.76 -14.79
N ASP A 258 -3.55 9.49 -15.61
CA ASP A 258 -3.52 10.93 -15.68
C ASP A 258 -4.76 11.52 -15.01
N ASP A 259 -4.53 12.38 -14.01
CA ASP A 259 -5.59 13.08 -13.31
C ASP A 259 -5.60 14.59 -13.63
N ALA A 260 -6.72 15.25 -13.36
CA ALA A 260 -6.91 16.70 -13.53
C ALA A 260 -7.03 17.39 -12.16
N GLY A 261 -6.27 16.89 -11.18
CA GLY A 261 -6.28 17.35 -9.80
C GLY A 261 -5.26 18.44 -9.49
N VAL A 262 -5.04 18.65 -8.20
CA VAL A 262 -4.00 19.55 -7.70
C VAL A 262 -2.64 18.85 -7.81
N ALA A 263 -1.66 19.54 -8.42
CA ALA A 263 -0.30 19.04 -8.48
C ALA A 263 0.34 18.98 -7.08
N MET A 264 1.20 18.00 -6.86
CA MET A 264 1.96 17.87 -5.61
C MET A 264 3.09 18.89 -5.53
N ASP A 265 3.34 19.43 -4.33
CA ASP A 265 4.55 20.18 -4.06
C ASP A 265 5.78 19.26 -3.91
N ALA A 266 6.98 19.84 -3.74
CA ALA A 266 8.22 19.06 -3.65
C ALA A 266 8.28 18.15 -2.41
N GLU A 267 7.71 18.57 -1.28
CA GLU A 267 7.70 17.78 -0.03
C GLU A 267 6.69 16.64 -0.10
N GLU A 268 5.54 16.88 -0.72
CA GLU A 268 4.53 15.87 -1.05
C GLU A 268 5.09 14.83 -2.01
N LEU A 269 5.81 15.27 -3.05
CA LEU A 269 6.40 14.38 -4.03
C LEU A 269 7.47 13.48 -3.41
N GLN A 270 8.35 14.05 -2.56
CA GLN A 270 9.36 13.27 -1.85
C GLN A 270 8.71 12.24 -0.93
N ARG A 271 7.69 12.63 -0.14
CA ARG A 271 6.95 11.70 0.71
C ARG A 271 6.25 10.60 -0.08
N ALA A 272 5.68 10.94 -1.24
CA ALA A 272 5.06 9.95 -2.12
C ALA A 272 6.10 8.97 -2.68
N ALA A 273 7.26 9.47 -3.13
CA ALA A 273 8.36 8.63 -3.60
C ALA A 273 8.87 7.69 -2.52
N ASP A 274 9.06 8.18 -1.28
CA ASP A 274 9.48 7.36 -0.15
C ASP A 274 8.48 6.22 0.13
N LEU A 275 7.18 6.51 0.11
CA LEU A 275 6.12 5.50 0.30
C LEU A 275 6.06 4.49 -0.85
N LEU A 276 6.25 4.94 -2.10
CA LEU A 276 6.19 4.09 -3.29
C LEU A 276 7.44 3.23 -3.51
N SER A 277 8.59 3.62 -2.95
CA SER A 277 9.83 2.84 -3.01
C SER A 277 9.68 1.44 -2.40
N GLY A 278 8.87 1.33 -1.33
CA GLY A 278 8.74 0.10 -0.55
C GLY A 278 9.97 -0.25 0.29
N ASP A 279 11.00 0.60 0.34
CA ASP A 279 12.26 0.36 1.06
C ASP A 279 12.13 0.58 2.57
N ALA A 280 11.26 1.50 3.00
CA ALA A 280 10.97 1.70 4.40
C ALA A 280 9.95 0.66 4.89
N SER A 281 10.23 -0.02 6.01
CA SER A 281 9.20 -0.76 6.72
C SER A 281 8.04 0.19 6.99
N VAL A 282 6.87 -0.06 6.41
CA VAL A 282 5.73 0.86 6.55
C VAL A 282 5.41 1.02 8.03
N ASP A 283 5.72 2.20 8.55
CA ASP A 283 5.31 2.62 9.87
C ASP A 283 3.88 3.15 9.74
N ILE A 284 2.93 2.33 10.18
CA ILE A 284 1.50 2.64 10.13
C ILE A 284 1.21 3.97 10.84
N HIS A 285 2.01 4.33 11.85
CA HIS A 285 1.88 5.59 12.59
C HIS A 285 2.26 6.82 11.75
N ARG A 286 3.00 6.66 10.65
CA ARG A 286 3.46 7.76 9.76
C ARG A 286 2.53 8.00 8.58
N LEU A 287 1.42 7.26 8.47
CA LEU A 287 0.45 7.43 7.38
C LEU A 287 -0.49 8.64 7.56
N GLY A 288 -0.38 9.36 8.69
CA GLY A 288 -1.19 10.53 9.02
C GLY A 288 -2.53 10.19 9.66
N ASP A 289 -3.30 11.23 9.99
CA ASP A 289 -4.65 11.14 10.56
C ASP A 289 -5.62 11.97 9.69
N PRO A 290 -6.54 11.34 8.91
CA PRO A 290 -6.71 9.89 8.75
C PRO A 290 -5.59 9.25 7.89
N PRO A 291 -5.31 7.94 8.07
CA PRO A 291 -4.20 7.27 7.42
C PRO A 291 -4.37 7.19 5.90
N ARG A 292 -3.40 7.74 5.16
CA ARG A 292 -3.33 7.69 3.70
C ARG A 292 -2.64 6.40 3.23
N VAL A 293 -3.42 5.32 3.14
CA VAL A 293 -2.91 3.98 2.84
C VAL A 293 -2.48 3.74 1.38
N GLY A 294 -3.03 4.48 0.42
CA GLY A 294 -2.94 4.11 -1.01
C GLY A 294 -1.51 3.95 -1.56
N PHE A 295 -0.65 4.96 -1.40
CA PHE A 295 0.74 4.87 -1.87
C PHE A 295 1.58 3.86 -1.09
N ALA A 296 1.36 3.74 0.22
CA ALA A 296 2.05 2.74 1.03
C ALA A 296 1.70 1.31 0.56
N VAL A 297 0.43 1.04 0.23
CA VAL A 297 -0.02 -0.25 -0.30
C VAL A 297 0.62 -0.52 -1.65
N ALA A 298 0.61 0.48 -2.55
CA ALA A 298 1.25 0.40 -3.86
C ALA A 298 2.74 0.08 -3.74
N GLY A 299 3.48 0.77 -2.86
CA GLY A 299 4.91 0.53 -2.63
C GLY A 299 5.21 -0.87 -2.06
N VAL A 300 4.44 -1.32 -1.06
CA VAL A 300 4.59 -2.68 -0.49
C VAL A 300 4.36 -3.75 -1.55
N LEU A 301 3.35 -3.59 -2.41
CA LEU A 301 3.08 -4.54 -3.49
C LEU A 301 4.13 -4.47 -4.60
N ALA A 302 4.56 -3.26 -4.97
CA ALA A 302 5.62 -3.05 -5.96
C ALA A 302 6.91 -3.77 -5.55
N ALA A 303 7.40 -3.51 -4.33
CA ALA A 303 8.60 -4.14 -3.78
C ALA A 303 8.47 -5.66 -3.68
N ARG A 304 7.30 -6.16 -3.26
CA ARG A 304 7.08 -7.61 -3.09
C ARG A 304 6.98 -8.38 -4.40
N TYR A 305 6.36 -7.81 -5.42
CA TYR A 305 6.05 -8.51 -6.68
C TYR A 305 6.97 -8.12 -7.85
N GLY A 306 7.79 -7.10 -7.69
CA GLY A 306 8.83 -6.70 -8.63
C GLY A 306 8.36 -5.78 -9.77
N PHE A 307 7.21 -5.12 -9.62
CA PHE A 307 6.82 -4.00 -10.49
C PHE A 307 7.21 -2.66 -9.85
N ARG A 308 7.11 -1.54 -10.57
CA ARG A 308 7.45 -0.21 -10.05
C ARG A 308 6.26 0.74 -10.15
N VAL A 309 6.20 1.71 -9.24
CA VAL A 309 5.19 2.77 -9.23
C VAL A 309 5.90 4.11 -9.01
N SER A 310 5.58 5.12 -9.81
CA SER A 310 6.07 6.49 -9.62
C SER A 310 4.96 7.52 -9.85
N VAL A 311 5.14 8.72 -9.30
CA VAL A 311 4.25 9.89 -9.46
C VAL A 311 5.04 11.17 -9.76
N ASP A 312 6.26 11.01 -10.28
CA ASP A 312 7.25 12.06 -10.53
C ASP A 312 6.97 12.92 -11.78
N THR A 313 5.96 12.56 -12.55
CA THR A 313 5.58 13.25 -13.79
C THR A 313 4.29 14.03 -13.60
N ARG A 314 4.19 15.20 -14.25
CA ARG A 314 2.94 15.98 -14.30
C ARG A 314 2.00 15.42 -15.34
N SER A 315 0.71 15.40 -15.00
CA SER A 315 -0.36 15.07 -15.95
C SER A 315 -0.49 16.17 -17.02
N PRO A 316 -0.80 15.81 -18.29
CA PRO A 316 -1.16 16.78 -19.31
C PRO A 316 -2.35 17.67 -18.93
N TYR A 317 -3.17 17.22 -17.98
CA TYR A 317 -4.35 17.94 -17.49
C TYR A 317 -4.05 18.83 -16.26
N GLY A 318 -2.77 19.00 -15.91
CA GLY A 318 -2.31 19.90 -14.84
C GLY A 318 -2.21 19.27 -13.45
N GLY A 319 -2.69 18.03 -13.29
CA GLY A 319 -2.60 17.26 -12.05
C GLY A 319 -1.38 16.34 -12.00
N VAL A 320 -1.57 15.15 -11.44
CA VAL A 320 -0.52 14.15 -11.22
C VAL A 320 -0.63 13.02 -12.23
N ARG A 321 0.52 12.56 -12.76
CA ARG A 321 0.60 11.32 -13.53
C ARG A 321 1.21 10.23 -12.66
N ALA A 322 0.43 9.19 -12.35
CA ALA A 322 0.94 7.97 -11.76
C ALA A 322 1.33 6.97 -12.85
N VAL A 323 2.50 6.34 -12.72
CA VAL A 323 3.00 5.34 -13.67
C VAL A 323 3.23 4.03 -12.95
N VAL A 324 2.54 2.97 -13.38
CA VAL A 324 2.79 1.59 -12.94
C VAL A 324 3.55 0.87 -14.04
N PHE A 325 4.84 0.63 -13.82
CA PHE A 325 5.68 -0.11 -14.76
C PHE A 325 5.67 -1.61 -14.42
N VAL A 326 5.11 -2.41 -15.33
CA VAL A 326 5.01 -3.87 -15.21
C VAL A 326 6.09 -4.51 -16.10
N PRO A 327 7.15 -5.11 -15.54
CA PRO A 327 8.21 -5.74 -16.34
C PRO A 327 7.71 -6.97 -17.08
N SER A 328 8.36 -7.32 -18.20
CA SER A 328 8.02 -8.48 -19.03
C SER A 328 7.93 -9.80 -18.26
N ALA A 329 8.68 -9.97 -17.17
CA ALA A 329 8.62 -11.16 -16.30
C ALA A 329 7.27 -11.34 -15.56
N LEU A 330 6.42 -10.32 -15.54
CA LEU A 330 5.05 -10.36 -15.00
C LEU A 330 3.99 -10.41 -16.09
N LEU A 331 4.39 -10.37 -17.35
CA LEU A 331 3.50 -10.33 -18.51
C LEU A 331 3.50 -11.68 -19.25
N THR A 332 2.45 -11.92 -20.01
CA THR A 332 2.22 -13.11 -20.83
C THR A 332 1.32 -12.73 -22.01
N ASP A 333 1.25 -13.58 -23.02
CA ASP A 333 0.26 -13.44 -24.09
C ASP A 333 -1.16 -13.60 -23.54
N VAL A 334 -2.14 -12.98 -24.21
CA VAL A 334 -3.54 -12.99 -23.76
C VAL A 334 -4.09 -14.42 -23.82
N PRO A 335 -4.62 -14.97 -22.70
CA PRO A 335 -5.19 -16.31 -22.69
C PRO A 335 -6.35 -16.42 -23.68
N GLY A 336 -6.26 -17.38 -24.61
CA GLY A 336 -7.28 -17.62 -25.64
C GLY A 336 -6.93 -17.06 -27.02
N GLU A 337 -5.89 -16.22 -27.15
CA GLU A 337 -5.35 -15.80 -28.44
C GLU A 337 -4.28 -16.79 -28.89
N ARG A 338 -4.73 -18.03 -29.17
CA ARG A 338 -3.88 -19.01 -29.86
C ARG A 338 -3.74 -18.50 -31.29
N ALA A 339 -2.53 -18.10 -31.68
CA ALA A 339 -2.22 -17.84 -33.08
C ALA A 339 -2.75 -19.02 -33.92
N PRO A 340 -3.44 -18.77 -35.05
CA PRO A 340 -3.90 -19.85 -35.91
C PRO A 340 -2.69 -20.66 -36.35
N ASP A 341 -2.67 -21.93 -35.94
CA ASP A 341 -1.64 -22.89 -36.32
C ASP A 341 -1.67 -23.01 -37.86
N PRO A 342 -0.61 -22.61 -38.59
CA PRO A 342 -0.63 -22.65 -40.06
C PRO A 342 -0.64 -24.10 -40.62
N SER A 343 -0.59 -25.12 -39.75
CA SER A 343 -0.52 -26.53 -40.13
C SER A 343 -1.87 -27.23 -40.34
N ALA A 344 -3.01 -26.55 -40.22
CA ALA A 344 -4.33 -27.19 -40.41
C ALA A 344 -4.94 -27.03 -41.82
N ALA A 345 -4.24 -26.39 -42.76
CA ALA A 345 -4.68 -26.22 -44.14
C ALA A 345 -3.92 -27.14 -45.09
N SER A 346 -4.10 -28.47 -44.96
CA SER A 346 -3.80 -29.45 -46.02
C SER A 346 -4.34 -30.84 -45.64
N ARG A 347 -5.65 -31.03 -45.82
CA ARG A 347 -6.18 -32.36 -46.15
C ARG A 347 -7.01 -32.22 -47.44
N PRO A 348 -6.70 -32.95 -48.52
CA PRO A 348 -7.49 -32.88 -49.73
C PRO A 348 -8.87 -33.48 -49.47
N ALA A 349 -9.92 -32.75 -49.83
CA ALA A 349 -11.27 -33.27 -49.92
C ALA A 349 -11.33 -34.30 -51.06
N ALA A 350 -11.70 -35.54 -50.74
CA ALA A 350 -12.06 -36.54 -51.74
C ALA A 350 -13.46 -36.24 -52.29
N GLU A 351 -13.60 -36.45 -53.61
CA GLU A 351 -14.72 -36.12 -54.48
C GLU A 351 -16.07 -36.74 -54.07
N SER A 352 -17.14 -35.94 -54.21
CA SER A 352 -18.52 -36.41 -54.30
C SER A 352 -18.86 -36.88 -55.73
N PRO A 353 -19.72 -37.90 -55.91
CA PRO A 353 -20.53 -38.06 -57.11
C PRO A 353 -21.85 -37.27 -57.03
N ALA A 354 -22.32 -36.87 -58.21
CA ALA A 354 -23.35 -35.88 -58.53
C ALA A 354 -24.83 -36.30 -58.26
N PRO A 355 -25.82 -35.39 -58.45
CA PRO A 355 -27.11 -35.38 -57.76
C PRO A 355 -28.29 -35.97 -58.56
N ALA A 356 -29.35 -36.37 -57.84
CA ALA A 356 -30.68 -36.64 -58.39
C ALA A 356 -31.67 -35.52 -58.00
N ALA A 357 -32.36 -35.00 -59.02
CA ALA A 357 -33.24 -33.85 -59.00
C ALA A 357 -34.66 -34.16 -58.50
N TRP A 358 -35.30 -33.18 -57.86
CA TRP A 358 -36.75 -32.92 -57.92
C TRP A 358 -37.01 -31.41 -57.80
N THR A 359 -37.63 -30.82 -58.82
CA THR A 359 -38.10 -29.42 -58.88
C THR A 359 -39.62 -29.37 -58.99
N GLY A 360 -40.24 -28.37 -58.36
CA GLY A 360 -41.65 -28.04 -58.58
C GLY A 360 -41.98 -26.59 -58.24
N VAL A 361 -41.82 -25.67 -59.20
CA VAL A 361 -42.46 -24.35 -59.23
C VAL A 361 -43.00 -24.14 -60.66
N PRO A 362 -44.28 -23.76 -60.85
CA PRO A 362 -44.87 -23.67 -62.17
C PRO A 362 -44.41 -22.43 -62.96
N ALA A 363 -44.11 -22.62 -64.24
CA ALA A 363 -43.79 -21.59 -65.24
C ALA A 363 -44.72 -21.72 -66.46
N THR A 364 -45.09 -20.59 -67.10
CA THR A 364 -45.89 -20.56 -68.34
C THR A 364 -45.06 -20.93 -69.59
N PRO A 365 -45.69 -21.35 -70.71
CA PRO A 365 -45.04 -22.03 -71.85
C PRO A 365 -44.01 -21.22 -72.68
N GLY A 366 -43.50 -20.10 -72.18
CA GLY A 366 -42.60 -19.19 -72.90
C GLY A 366 -41.32 -18.77 -72.17
N GLY A 367 -41.01 -19.31 -70.98
CA GLY A 367 -39.64 -19.24 -70.43
C GLY A 367 -39.03 -17.86 -70.11
N LEU A 368 -39.81 -16.80 -69.90
CA LEU A 368 -39.30 -15.50 -69.42
C LEU A 368 -39.90 -15.07 -68.05
N PRO A 369 -39.11 -14.47 -67.12
CA PRO A 369 -39.60 -14.01 -65.82
C PRO A 369 -40.47 -12.74 -65.92
N LYS A 370 -41.66 -12.73 -65.29
CA LYS A 370 -42.50 -11.53 -65.13
C LYS A 370 -42.04 -10.69 -63.93
N ARG A 371 -41.73 -9.42 -64.19
CA ARG A 371 -41.30 -8.40 -63.23
C ARG A 371 -42.52 -7.57 -62.78
N THR A 372 -42.87 -7.59 -61.50
CA THR A 372 -43.97 -6.78 -60.93
C THR A 372 -43.43 -5.44 -60.42
N ARG A 373 -44.05 -4.34 -60.84
CA ARG A 373 -43.78 -2.95 -60.38
C ARG A 373 -44.68 -2.61 -59.19
N VAL A 374 -44.15 -1.85 -58.23
CA VAL A 374 -44.92 -1.07 -57.24
C VAL A 374 -44.46 0.39 -57.37
N ALA A 375 -45.41 1.33 -57.56
CA ALA A 375 -45.20 2.78 -57.67
C ALA A 375 -45.39 3.45 -56.29
N VAL A 376 -44.38 4.18 -55.81
CA VAL A 376 -44.25 5.66 -55.66
C VAL A 376 -45.33 6.34 -54.80
N ALA A 377 -44.87 6.97 -53.70
CA ALA A 377 -45.50 8.13 -53.09
C ALA A 377 -44.43 9.23 -52.91
N GLU A 378 -44.64 10.36 -53.60
CA GLU A 378 -43.83 11.58 -53.56
C GLU A 378 -44.04 12.33 -52.23
N ARG A 379 -42.98 13.00 -51.72
CA ARG A 379 -43.06 13.96 -50.62
C ARG A 379 -42.38 15.26 -51.08
N PRO A 380 -42.96 16.46 -50.84
CA PRO A 380 -42.50 17.70 -51.45
C PRO A 380 -41.24 18.26 -50.78
N ALA A 381 -40.46 19.01 -51.56
CA ALA A 381 -39.37 19.87 -51.10
C ALA A 381 -39.95 21.22 -50.63
N GLU A 382 -39.53 21.69 -49.46
CA GLU A 382 -39.78 23.04 -48.97
C GLU A 382 -38.43 23.67 -48.58
N ASP A 383 -38.16 24.83 -49.17
CA ASP A 383 -37.09 25.76 -48.82
C ASP A 383 -37.37 26.38 -47.45
N ALA A 384 -36.39 26.35 -46.54
CA ALA A 384 -36.38 27.21 -45.36
C ALA A 384 -34.96 27.55 -44.90
N GLU A 385 -34.73 28.86 -44.79
CA GLU A 385 -33.55 29.61 -44.39
C GLU A 385 -33.14 29.36 -42.91
N PRO A 386 -31.84 29.45 -42.52
CA PRO A 386 -31.40 29.20 -41.15
C PRO A 386 -31.63 30.41 -40.23
N PRO A 387 -32.11 30.23 -38.97
CA PRO A 387 -32.26 31.33 -38.02
C PRO A 387 -30.94 31.68 -37.30
N PRO A 388 -30.85 32.89 -36.71
CA PRO A 388 -29.60 33.48 -36.26
C PRO A 388 -29.11 32.96 -34.91
N VAL A 389 -27.79 33.01 -34.74
CA VAL A 389 -27.06 32.73 -33.51
C VAL A 389 -27.37 33.83 -32.48
N GLN A 390 -28.04 33.48 -31.38
CA GLN A 390 -28.10 34.30 -30.17
C GLN A 390 -27.68 33.45 -28.97
N GLY A 391 -26.70 33.96 -28.23
CA GLY A 391 -26.16 33.31 -27.04
C GLY A 391 -27.09 33.43 -25.84
N ALA A 392 -27.17 32.35 -25.06
CA ALA A 392 -27.54 32.36 -23.65
C ALA A 392 -27.15 31.03 -22.99
N GLY A 393 -26.48 31.11 -21.83
CA GLY A 393 -26.58 30.15 -20.73
C GLY A 393 -26.03 28.74 -20.94
N ALA A 394 -24.90 28.44 -20.28
CA ALA A 394 -24.46 27.07 -20.05
C ALA A 394 -25.53 26.27 -19.30
N GLN A 395 -26.19 25.35 -20.00
CA GLN A 395 -27.08 24.35 -19.44
C GLN A 395 -26.28 23.04 -19.31
N PRO A 396 -26.28 22.37 -18.13
CA PRO A 396 -25.56 21.11 -17.97
C PRO A 396 -26.14 20.04 -18.90
N PRO A 397 -25.32 19.08 -19.38
CA PRO A 397 -25.80 18.04 -20.28
C PRO A 397 -26.90 17.21 -19.61
N PRO A 398 -27.89 16.71 -20.38
CA PRO A 398 -28.96 15.90 -19.82
C PRO A 398 -28.38 14.62 -19.19
N LEU A 399 -28.81 14.32 -17.96
CA LEU A 399 -28.57 13.04 -17.31
C LEU A 399 -29.06 11.93 -18.25
N ARG A 400 -28.17 11.01 -18.62
CA ARG A 400 -28.56 9.81 -19.38
C ARG A 400 -29.69 9.08 -18.63
N PRO A 401 -30.70 8.54 -19.32
CA PRO A 401 -31.80 7.83 -18.66
C PRO A 401 -31.24 6.72 -17.75
N ALA A 402 -31.72 6.64 -16.50
CA ALA A 402 -31.22 5.71 -15.47
C ALA A 402 -31.10 4.25 -15.96
N ARG A 403 -31.99 3.84 -16.88
CA ARG A 403 -32.00 2.53 -17.54
C ARG A 403 -30.78 2.25 -18.43
N GLU A 404 -30.22 3.25 -19.11
CA GLU A 404 -29.02 3.08 -19.94
C GLU A 404 -27.76 2.95 -19.08
N THR A 405 -27.67 3.69 -17.98
CA THR A 405 -26.64 3.49 -16.95
C THR A 405 -26.76 2.12 -16.29
N ALA A 406 -27.96 1.67 -15.94
CA ALA A 406 -28.19 0.34 -15.36
C ALA A 406 -27.88 -0.80 -16.36
N ALA A 407 -28.24 -0.63 -17.64
CA ALA A 407 -27.92 -1.59 -18.69
C ALA A 407 -26.42 -1.65 -19.00
N GLY A 408 -25.74 -0.49 -19.05
CA GLY A 408 -24.30 -0.38 -19.20
C GLY A 408 -23.55 -0.99 -18.01
N LEU A 409 -24.00 -0.72 -16.78
CA LEU A 409 -23.46 -1.33 -15.55
C LEU A 409 -23.67 -2.84 -15.52
N GLY A 410 -24.86 -3.32 -15.88
CA GLY A 410 -25.19 -4.75 -15.88
C GLY A 410 -24.36 -5.53 -16.91
N ALA A 411 -24.17 -4.96 -18.11
CA ALA A 411 -23.31 -5.57 -19.13
C ALA A 411 -21.83 -5.58 -18.70
N TRP A 412 -21.36 -4.49 -18.09
CA TRP A 412 -20.00 -4.39 -17.57
C TRP A 412 -19.75 -5.32 -16.38
N GLN A 413 -20.68 -5.42 -15.42
CA GLN A 413 -20.57 -6.33 -14.28
C GLN A 413 -20.63 -7.81 -14.70
N ARG A 414 -21.48 -8.18 -15.66
CA ARG A 414 -21.48 -9.54 -16.23
C ARG A 414 -20.10 -9.89 -16.80
N GLY A 415 -19.45 -8.97 -17.53
CA GLY A 415 -18.07 -9.16 -17.99
C GLY A 415 -17.07 -9.38 -16.85
N THR A 416 -17.15 -8.60 -15.76
CA THR A 416 -16.27 -8.80 -14.57
C THR A 416 -16.59 -10.07 -13.78
N ARG A 417 -17.85 -10.55 -13.80
CA ARG A 417 -18.26 -11.84 -13.21
C ARG A 417 -17.74 -13.00 -14.04
N SER A 418 -17.80 -12.94 -15.37
CA SER A 418 -17.20 -13.93 -16.26
C SER A 418 -15.69 -14.08 -16.01
N GLY A 419 -14.98 -12.96 -15.80
CA GLY A 419 -13.56 -12.97 -15.42
C GLY A 419 -13.28 -13.52 -14.01
N ARG A 420 -14.27 -13.51 -13.11
CA ARG A 420 -14.17 -14.12 -11.77
C ARG A 420 -14.56 -15.60 -11.73
N ALA A 421 -15.47 -16.04 -12.61
CA ALA A 421 -16.02 -17.39 -12.65
C ALA A 421 -15.24 -18.36 -13.55
N ALA A 422 -14.36 -17.89 -14.44
CA ALA A 422 -13.52 -18.72 -15.31
C ALA A 422 -12.38 -19.47 -14.58
N THR A 423 -12.53 -19.72 -13.29
CA THR A 423 -11.72 -20.68 -12.51
C THR A 423 -12.32 -22.07 -12.67
N PRO A 424 -11.61 -23.05 -13.25
CA PRO A 424 -12.01 -24.45 -13.11
C PRO A 424 -11.94 -24.83 -11.63
N SER A 425 -13.02 -25.35 -11.08
CA SER A 425 -12.96 -26.14 -9.85
C SER A 425 -12.34 -27.49 -10.21
N ASP A 426 -11.02 -27.60 -10.15
CA ASP A 426 -10.38 -28.91 -10.26
C ASP A 426 -10.68 -29.69 -8.98
N GLY A 427 -11.47 -30.75 -9.17
CA GLY A 427 -12.01 -31.60 -8.13
C GLY A 427 -11.00 -32.57 -7.52
N GLU A 428 -11.40 -33.04 -6.34
CA GLU A 428 -11.21 -34.38 -5.79
C GLU A 428 -9.94 -35.15 -6.23
N GLY A 429 -8.92 -35.10 -5.37
CA GLY A 429 -7.84 -36.10 -5.41
C GLY A 429 -8.38 -37.49 -5.01
N PRO A 430 -7.88 -38.58 -5.63
CA PRO A 430 -8.38 -39.93 -5.37
C PRO A 430 -7.99 -40.38 -3.95
N GLY A 431 -8.96 -40.99 -3.27
CA GLY A 431 -8.82 -41.55 -1.93
C GLY A 431 -7.74 -42.63 -1.86
N ILE A 432 -6.91 -42.56 -0.82
CA ILE A 432 -5.97 -43.61 -0.46
C ILE A 432 -6.71 -44.61 0.41
N GLU A 433 -6.96 -45.81 -0.12
CA GLU A 433 -7.43 -46.98 0.62
C GLU A 433 -6.42 -47.36 1.71
N SER A 434 -6.85 -47.33 2.97
CA SER A 434 -6.15 -47.99 4.07
C SER A 434 -6.43 -49.48 4.03
N LYS A 435 -5.41 -50.28 3.69
CA LYS A 435 -5.46 -51.74 3.77
C LYS A 435 -5.00 -52.19 5.16
N ASP A 436 -5.92 -52.80 5.88
CA ASP A 436 -5.68 -53.55 7.12
C ASP A 436 -4.58 -54.61 6.97
N LEU A 437 -3.63 -54.64 7.90
CA LEU A 437 -2.97 -55.88 8.32
C LEU A 437 -3.03 -56.01 9.86
N ARG A 438 -3.81 -57.02 10.23
CA ARG A 438 -4.03 -57.69 11.53
C ARG A 438 -2.77 -58.44 12.03
N PRO A 439 -2.73 -59.04 13.24
CA PRO A 439 -3.83 -59.59 14.05
C PRO A 439 -4.14 -58.92 15.39
#